data_AF-A0A3L7NJC7-F1
#
_entry.id   AF-A0A3L7NJC7-F1
#
_cell.length_a   1.000
_cell.length_b   1.000
_cell.length_c   1.000
_cell.angle_alpha   90.00
_cell.angle_beta   90.00
_cell.angle_gamma   90.00
#
_symmetry.space_group_name_H-M   'P 1'
#
loop_
_entity.id
_entity.type
_entity.pdbx_description
1 polymer ?
#
loop_
_entity_poly.entity_id
_entity_poly.type
_entity_poly.pdbx_seq_one_letter_code
_entity_poly.pdbx_strand_id
1 'polypeptide(L)'
;MNSRRDFVDNCWKEYFRDIQALCSQWLYACFGCLLLIAQAPQKVSAAECGDDTASYRATDGGSGLESLAQFQSVFQTFIDANLKTVPMQWRQIQPSVYWCLKSHSKLFARMSRSEQEALIEEIAHYIVMLRQDSSQYVVLGKGRTIIALLDPEQGLDRKQITALASAYQCEAQVYKRTGDALLEEVAEEFVAALTDAVKKNQPTTVVVLGHGLPEEIQSYHISYQRVAAAVVAAARARSGVDSTKLDLENIVLIFDDCYSTDFVINLAHSMESVSKTSGSSIVSMPVMIAGANRNQLGHADVGTKFVTHFWDSAIELFFIRKPVPRTVTVRDFLERVDRYMLGFGRTPVIQNNRVIDYRDTDPVLFQDPVFFVPLNEMHRKELREILRKNLGNDPESVDEREMSAPLFLDIGLIRSNMNRARRLS
;
A
#
# COMPACT_ATOMS: atom_id res chain seq x y z
N MET A 1 -15.82 -28.42 -22.15
CA MET A 1 -14.89 -28.08 -21.04
C MET A 1 -13.47 -27.71 -21.51
N ASN A 2 -13.01 -28.08 -22.71
CA ASN A 2 -11.69 -27.67 -23.22
C ASN A 2 -11.63 -26.24 -23.80
N SER A 3 -12.75 -25.65 -24.24
CA SER A 3 -12.75 -24.33 -24.88
C SER A 3 -12.50 -23.13 -23.94
N ARG A 4 -12.72 -23.27 -22.62
CA ARG A 4 -12.43 -22.21 -21.64
C ARG A 4 -10.93 -22.11 -21.30
N ARG A 5 -10.21 -23.24 -21.35
CA ARG A 5 -8.77 -23.29 -21.07
C ARG A 5 -7.97 -22.70 -22.23
N ASP A 6 -8.33 -23.11 -23.46
CA ASP A 6 -7.67 -22.63 -24.67
C ASP A 6 -7.91 -21.13 -24.91
N PHE A 7 -9.07 -20.59 -24.50
CA PHE A 7 -9.39 -19.16 -24.60
C PHE A 7 -8.60 -18.30 -23.60
N VAL A 8 -8.46 -18.75 -22.36
CA VAL A 8 -7.63 -18.08 -21.34
C VAL A 8 -6.17 -18.14 -21.77
N ASP A 9 -5.68 -19.28 -22.23
CA ASP A 9 -4.29 -19.42 -22.66
C ASP A 9 -3.96 -18.52 -23.86
N ASN A 10 -4.88 -18.32 -24.81
CA ASN A 10 -4.62 -17.47 -25.99
C ASN A 10 -4.71 -15.97 -25.71
N CYS A 11 -5.67 -15.50 -24.89
CA CYS A 11 -5.76 -14.08 -24.52
C CYS A 11 -4.54 -13.60 -23.74
N TRP A 12 -3.96 -14.49 -22.94
CA TRP A 12 -2.78 -14.19 -22.15
C TRP A 12 -1.49 -14.43 -22.92
N LYS A 13 -1.41 -15.39 -23.86
CA LYS A 13 -0.22 -15.54 -24.74
C LYS A 13 0.15 -14.28 -25.50
N GLU A 14 -0.83 -13.47 -25.93
CA GLU A 14 -0.57 -12.18 -26.57
C GLU A 14 -0.01 -11.16 -25.57
N TYR A 15 -0.66 -11.02 -24.40
CA TYR A 15 -0.16 -10.16 -23.30
C TYR A 15 1.24 -10.59 -22.81
N PHE A 16 1.48 -11.89 -22.72
CA PHE A 16 2.74 -12.48 -22.30
C PHE A 16 3.81 -12.39 -23.36
N ARG A 17 3.49 -12.42 -24.65
CA ARG A 17 4.49 -12.20 -25.70
C ARG A 17 5.05 -10.78 -25.56
N ASP A 18 4.20 -9.82 -25.24
CA ASP A 18 4.59 -8.42 -25.04
C ASP A 18 5.39 -8.24 -23.73
N ILE A 19 4.95 -8.85 -22.61
CA ILE A 19 5.68 -8.80 -21.32
C ILE A 19 6.99 -9.58 -21.37
N GLN A 20 7.00 -10.80 -21.93
CA GLN A 20 8.20 -11.63 -21.99
C GLN A 20 9.26 -11.00 -22.91
N ALA A 21 8.86 -10.25 -23.95
CA ALA A 21 9.77 -9.43 -24.73
C ALA A 21 10.38 -8.28 -23.90
N LEU A 22 9.59 -7.60 -23.07
CA LEU A 22 10.06 -6.53 -22.16
C LEU A 22 10.95 -7.07 -21.03
N CYS A 23 10.57 -8.17 -20.37
CA CYS A 23 11.38 -8.83 -19.34
C CYS A 23 12.66 -9.42 -19.91
N SER A 24 12.67 -9.92 -21.15
CA SER A 24 13.88 -10.40 -21.80
C SER A 24 14.84 -9.24 -22.09
N GLN A 25 14.36 -8.09 -22.55
CA GLN A 25 15.19 -6.89 -22.72
C GLN A 25 15.81 -6.43 -21.39
N TRP A 26 15.05 -6.50 -20.29
CA TRP A 26 15.55 -6.24 -18.93
C TRP A 26 16.60 -7.26 -18.46
N LEU A 27 16.36 -8.56 -18.64
CA LEU A 27 17.32 -9.61 -18.32
C LEU A 27 18.62 -9.46 -19.13
N TYR A 28 18.54 -9.08 -20.40
CA TYR A 28 19.71 -8.77 -21.24
C TYR A 28 20.45 -7.51 -20.80
N ALA A 29 19.74 -6.46 -20.36
CA ALA A 29 20.37 -5.26 -19.79
C ALA A 29 21.10 -5.57 -18.47
N CYS A 30 20.48 -6.36 -17.58
CA CYS A 30 21.09 -6.79 -16.32
C CYS A 30 22.30 -7.72 -16.56
N PHE A 31 22.22 -8.66 -17.51
CA PHE A 31 23.36 -9.52 -17.88
C PHE A 31 24.48 -8.75 -18.58
N GLY A 32 24.15 -7.77 -19.42
CA GLY A 32 25.11 -6.89 -20.09
C GLY A 32 25.92 -6.05 -19.11
N CYS A 33 25.27 -5.49 -18.07
CA CYS A 33 25.96 -4.77 -16.99
C CYS A 33 26.85 -5.69 -16.14
N LEU A 34 26.43 -6.93 -15.88
CA LEU A 34 27.24 -7.93 -15.17
C LEU A 34 28.50 -8.34 -15.95
N LEU A 35 28.42 -8.44 -17.27
CA LEU A 35 29.56 -8.74 -18.15
C LEU A 35 30.54 -7.56 -18.28
N LEU A 36 30.06 -6.31 -18.28
CA LEU A 36 30.90 -5.12 -18.31
C LEU A 36 31.67 -4.90 -17.00
N ILE A 37 31.10 -5.29 -15.85
CA ILE A 37 31.78 -5.21 -14.54
C ILE A 37 32.83 -6.33 -14.41
N ALA A 38 32.61 -7.50 -15.02
CA ALA A 38 33.56 -8.62 -14.98
C ALA A 38 34.83 -8.42 -15.84
N GLN A 39 34.88 -7.39 -16.70
CA GLN A 39 36.03 -7.14 -17.60
C GLN A 39 36.83 -5.87 -17.29
N ALA A 40 36.50 -5.14 -16.21
CA ALA A 40 37.28 -3.98 -15.81
C ALA A 40 38.53 -4.41 -15.01
N PRO A 41 39.76 -4.13 -15.48
CA PRO A 41 40.97 -4.47 -14.71
C PRO A 41 41.07 -3.59 -13.46
N GLN A 42 41.13 -4.24 -12.29
CA GLN A 42 41.47 -3.61 -11.02
C GLN A 42 42.88 -3.02 -11.07
N LYS A 43 42.99 -1.69 -11.11
CA LYS A 43 44.18 -0.98 -10.66
C LYS A 43 43.92 -0.49 -9.24
N VAL A 44 44.43 -1.25 -8.27
CA VAL A 44 44.59 -0.81 -6.89
C VAL A 44 45.90 -0.03 -6.82
N SER A 45 45.85 1.25 -6.44
CA SER A 45 47.00 1.93 -5.84
C SER A 45 46.62 2.39 -4.44
N ALA A 46 47.34 1.86 -3.46
CA ALA A 46 47.33 2.30 -2.07
C ALA A 46 48.21 3.54 -1.92
N ALA A 47 47.64 4.63 -1.41
CA ALA A 47 48.24 5.83 -0.79
C ALA A 47 47.09 6.84 -0.65
N GLU A 48 46.77 7.50 0.47
CA GLU A 48 47.42 7.76 1.74
C GLU A 48 46.31 8.11 2.77
N CYS A 49 46.65 7.96 4.04
CA CYS A 49 45.87 8.30 5.23
C CYS A 49 45.06 9.61 5.16
N GLY A 50 43.79 9.50 5.53
CA GLY A 50 42.97 10.60 6.04
C GLY A 50 42.04 10.03 7.10
N ASP A 51 42.53 10.01 8.34
CA ASP A 51 41.80 9.63 9.55
C ASP A 51 40.75 10.71 9.85
N ASP A 52 39.60 10.64 9.19
CA ASP A 52 38.41 11.41 9.55
C ASP A 52 37.44 10.48 10.29
N THR A 53 37.85 10.08 11.50
CA THR A 53 36.92 9.81 12.58
C THR A 53 36.21 11.12 12.93
N ALA A 54 35.23 11.49 12.10
CA ALA A 54 34.32 12.59 12.39
C ALA A 54 33.49 12.20 13.62
N SER A 55 34.00 12.61 14.78
CA SER A 55 33.27 12.69 16.03
C SER A 55 31.95 13.44 15.78
N TYR A 56 30.86 12.69 15.64
CA TYR A 56 29.52 13.24 15.55
C TYR A 56 29.19 13.79 16.94
N ARG A 57 29.38 15.11 17.11
CA ARG A 57 28.90 15.82 18.29
C ARG A 57 27.38 15.71 18.32
N ALA A 58 26.87 14.93 19.26
CA ALA A 58 25.50 15.00 19.73
C ALA A 58 25.27 16.40 20.32
N THR A 59 24.73 17.31 19.52
CA THR A 59 24.22 18.60 20.00
C THR A 59 22.93 18.90 19.24
N ASP A 60 21.86 19.07 20.02
CA ASP A 60 20.46 19.35 19.67
C ASP A 60 19.62 18.17 19.16
N GLY A 61 18.99 17.50 20.13
CA GLY A 61 18.05 16.39 19.95
C GLY A 61 16.76 16.82 19.25
N GLY A 62 16.82 16.96 17.93
CA GLY A 62 15.63 17.05 17.08
C GLY A 62 14.79 15.77 17.16
N SER A 63 13.49 15.90 16.90
CA SER A 63 12.54 14.77 16.90
C SER A 63 12.90 13.67 15.90
N GLY A 64 13.69 14.00 14.86
CA GLY A 64 13.98 13.10 13.75
C GLY A 64 12.76 12.83 12.86
N LEU A 65 11.63 13.49 13.09
CA LEU A 65 10.37 13.26 12.37
C LEU A 65 10.17 14.22 11.18
N GLU A 66 11.13 15.06 10.84
CA GLU A 66 11.02 16.07 9.78
C GLU A 66 10.85 15.41 8.41
N SER A 67 11.55 14.29 8.19
CA SER A 67 11.38 13.40 7.04
C SER A 67 11.66 11.96 7.44
N LEU A 68 11.23 11.01 6.62
CA LEU A 68 11.50 9.61 6.88
C LEU A 68 12.98 9.25 6.73
N ALA A 69 13.70 9.88 5.80
CA ALA A 69 15.16 9.73 5.71
C ALA A 69 15.86 10.23 6.99
N GLN A 70 15.36 11.30 7.59
CA GLN A 70 15.90 11.79 8.86
C GLN A 70 15.56 10.83 10.01
N PHE A 71 14.33 10.31 10.07
CA PHE A 71 13.94 9.30 11.05
C PHE A 71 14.82 8.07 10.96
N GLN A 72 15.07 7.58 9.74
CA GLN A 72 16.03 6.51 9.46
C GLN A 72 17.41 6.89 9.99
N SER A 73 18.00 7.99 9.54
CA SER A 73 19.34 8.42 9.95
C SER A 73 19.50 8.54 11.47
N VAL A 74 18.45 8.97 12.16
CA VAL A 74 18.47 9.21 13.60
C VAL A 74 18.35 7.91 14.38
N PHE A 75 17.47 6.99 13.97
CA PHE A 75 17.16 5.80 14.77
C PHE A 75 17.76 4.49 14.23
N GLN A 76 18.43 4.48 13.07
CA GLN A 76 18.92 3.25 12.42
C GLN A 76 19.81 2.40 13.33
N THR A 77 20.74 3.02 14.07
CA THR A 77 21.63 2.28 14.97
C THR A 77 20.87 1.59 16.10
N PHE A 78 19.85 2.26 16.68
CA PHE A 78 18.99 1.64 17.70
C PHE A 78 18.21 0.47 17.11
N ILE A 79 17.62 0.68 15.93
CA ILE A 79 16.84 -0.32 15.19
C ILE A 79 17.70 -1.57 14.93
N ASP A 80 18.89 -1.41 14.35
CA ASP A 80 19.77 -2.51 13.98
C ASP A 80 20.24 -3.31 15.21
N ALA A 81 20.36 -2.67 16.37
CA ALA A 81 20.83 -3.29 17.60
C ALA A 81 19.72 -4.00 18.41
N ASN A 82 18.48 -3.49 18.38
CA ASN A 82 17.45 -3.87 19.36
C ASN A 82 16.21 -4.51 18.75
N LEU A 83 15.81 -4.12 17.55
CA LEU A 83 14.66 -4.72 16.90
C LEU A 83 15.06 -6.10 16.35
N LYS A 84 14.68 -7.16 17.09
CA LYS A 84 14.88 -8.57 16.69
C LYS A 84 14.10 -8.97 15.42
N THR A 85 13.41 -8.04 14.78
CA THR A 85 12.79 -8.23 13.47
C THR A 85 13.85 -8.45 12.40
N VAL A 86 13.61 -9.36 11.47
CA VAL A 86 14.46 -9.53 10.29
C VAL A 86 14.53 -8.16 9.57
N PRO A 87 15.71 -7.68 9.09
CA PRO A 87 15.85 -6.35 8.49
C PRO A 87 14.79 -6.02 7.43
N MET A 88 14.42 -7.00 6.62
CA MET A 88 13.34 -6.89 5.63
C MET A 88 11.97 -6.59 6.25
N GLN A 89 11.62 -7.22 7.38
CA GLN A 89 10.36 -6.96 8.08
C GLN A 89 10.34 -5.55 8.67
N TRP A 90 11.46 -5.09 9.25
CA TRP A 90 11.56 -3.71 9.74
C TRP A 90 11.28 -2.71 8.62
N ARG A 91 11.91 -2.87 7.46
CA ARG A 91 11.67 -2.00 6.29
C ARG A 91 10.18 -1.90 5.97
N GLN A 92 9.46 -3.02 5.93
CA GLN A 92 8.04 -3.07 5.61
C GLN A 92 7.13 -2.31 6.61
N ILE A 93 7.57 -2.13 7.86
CA ILE A 93 6.74 -1.51 8.92
C ILE A 93 7.25 -0.15 9.40
N GLN A 94 8.53 0.17 9.16
CA GLN A 94 9.17 1.42 9.58
C GLN A 94 8.34 2.66 9.25
N PRO A 95 7.69 2.76 8.09
CA PRO A 95 7.06 4.01 7.70
C PRO A 95 5.69 4.21 8.31
N SER A 96 4.99 3.12 8.60
CA SER A 96 3.86 3.06 9.51
C SER A 96 4.22 3.58 10.91
N VAL A 97 5.37 3.14 11.44
CA VAL A 97 5.90 3.66 12.71
C VAL A 97 6.13 5.17 12.60
N TYR A 98 6.81 5.61 11.54
CA TYR A 98 7.09 7.02 11.30
C TYR A 98 5.82 7.87 11.22
N TRP A 99 4.79 7.47 10.47
CA TRP A 99 3.57 8.26 10.32
C TRP A 99 2.68 8.26 11.55
N CYS A 100 2.67 7.16 12.30
CA CYS A 100 2.08 7.13 13.63
C CYS A 100 2.74 8.21 14.51
N LEU A 101 4.08 8.18 14.62
CA LEU A 101 4.83 9.15 15.41
C LEU A 101 4.72 10.59 14.88
N LYS A 102 4.69 10.79 13.57
CA LYS A 102 4.55 12.10 12.92
C LYS A 102 3.26 12.79 13.33
N SER A 103 2.17 12.02 13.43
CA SER A 103 0.87 12.50 13.90
C SER A 103 0.92 12.98 15.36
N HIS A 104 1.86 12.45 16.15
CA HIS A 104 2.11 12.84 17.54
C HIS A 104 3.44 13.59 17.73
N SER A 105 3.97 14.22 16.67
CA SER A 105 5.34 14.75 16.65
C SER A 105 5.65 15.74 17.77
N LYS A 106 4.68 16.56 18.18
CA LYS A 106 4.84 17.50 19.31
C LYS A 106 5.10 16.79 20.64
N LEU A 107 4.38 15.71 20.91
CA LEU A 107 4.53 14.91 22.13
C LEU A 107 5.81 14.09 22.06
N PHE A 108 6.07 13.45 20.91
CA PHE A 108 7.30 12.68 20.67
C PHE A 108 8.58 13.52 20.85
N ALA A 109 8.57 14.77 20.39
CA ALA A 109 9.70 15.69 20.54
C ALA A 109 10.01 16.08 22.00
N ARG A 110 9.07 15.91 22.93
CA ARG A 110 9.25 16.21 24.36
C ARG A 110 9.82 15.02 25.14
N MET A 111 9.77 13.82 24.58
CA MET A 111 10.27 12.61 25.21
C MET A 111 11.80 12.60 25.20
N SER A 112 12.40 12.01 26.24
CA SER A 112 13.83 11.71 26.22
C SER A 112 14.14 10.67 25.14
N ARG A 113 15.42 10.56 24.76
CA ARG A 113 15.84 9.63 23.72
C ARG A 113 15.48 8.17 24.02
N SER A 114 15.68 7.73 25.26
CA SER A 114 15.36 6.37 25.67
C SER A 114 13.86 6.09 25.61
N GLU A 115 13.02 7.09 25.91
CA GLU A 115 11.57 6.95 25.82
C GLU A 115 11.10 6.93 24.35
N GLN A 116 11.71 7.75 23.49
CA GLN A 116 11.45 7.73 22.04
C GLN A 116 11.75 6.34 21.45
N GLU A 117 12.90 5.77 21.81
CA GLU A 117 13.34 4.44 21.36
C GLU A 117 12.40 3.33 21.86
N ALA A 118 12.00 3.37 23.13
CA ALA A 118 11.04 2.42 23.69
C ALA A 118 9.66 2.49 23.01
N LEU A 119 9.17 3.70 22.70
CA LEU A 119 7.92 3.89 21.99
C LEU A 119 8.00 3.39 20.54
N ILE A 120 9.12 3.64 19.84
CA ILE A 120 9.36 3.09 18.50
C ILE A 120 9.24 1.57 18.51
N GLU A 121 9.89 0.92 19.48
CA GLU A 121 9.84 -0.54 19.63
C GLU A 121 8.41 -1.04 19.91
N GLU A 122 7.69 -0.39 20.83
CA GLU A 122 6.33 -0.77 21.21
C GLU A 122 5.35 -0.62 20.03
N ILE A 123 5.43 0.47 19.26
CA ILE A 123 4.63 0.68 18.03
C ILE A 123 5.01 -0.34 16.95
N ALA A 124 6.30 -0.64 16.78
CA ALA A 124 6.77 -1.60 15.80
C ALA A 124 6.22 -3.01 16.08
N HIS A 125 6.28 -3.46 17.34
CA HIS A 125 5.71 -4.74 17.77
C HIS A 125 4.19 -4.77 17.55
N TYR A 126 3.49 -3.69 17.90
CA TYR A 126 2.05 -3.56 17.67
C TYR A 126 1.69 -3.69 16.18
N ILE A 127 2.44 -3.03 15.28
CA ILE A 127 2.22 -3.15 13.83
C ILE A 127 2.49 -4.57 13.32
N VAL A 128 3.55 -5.24 13.81
CA VAL A 128 3.83 -6.63 13.44
C VAL A 128 2.70 -7.55 13.87
N MET A 129 2.18 -7.39 15.08
CA MET A 129 1.02 -8.12 15.57
C MET A 129 -0.20 -7.86 14.69
N LEU A 130 -0.53 -6.60 14.39
CA LEU A 130 -1.65 -6.26 13.51
C LEU A 130 -1.55 -6.88 12.11
N ARG A 131 -0.35 -6.94 11.53
CA ARG A 131 -0.11 -7.61 10.24
C ARG A 131 -0.46 -9.11 10.31
N GLN A 132 -0.17 -9.77 11.42
CA GLN A 132 -0.52 -11.17 11.64
C GLN A 132 -2.02 -11.34 11.87
N ASP A 133 -2.62 -10.48 12.68
CA ASP A 133 -4.05 -10.51 13.02
C ASP A 133 -4.97 -10.09 11.88
N SER A 134 -4.44 -9.40 10.87
CA SER A 134 -5.18 -9.02 9.66
C SER A 134 -4.93 -9.99 8.50
N SER A 135 -4.10 -10.99 8.70
CA SER A 135 -3.58 -11.85 7.63
C SER A 135 -4.65 -12.72 6.97
N GLN A 136 -5.77 -12.98 7.64
CA GLN A 136 -6.87 -13.82 7.18
C GLN A 136 -7.88 -13.12 6.28
N TYR A 137 -7.88 -11.78 6.18
CA TYR A 137 -8.84 -11.08 5.33
C TYR A 137 -8.68 -11.54 3.88
N VAL A 138 -9.74 -12.13 3.33
CA VAL A 138 -9.73 -12.67 1.97
C VAL A 138 -9.84 -11.53 0.97
N VAL A 139 -8.90 -11.48 0.02
CA VAL A 139 -8.89 -10.50 -1.07
C VAL A 139 -9.44 -11.12 -2.36
N LEU A 140 -9.02 -12.34 -2.72
CA LEU A 140 -9.55 -13.08 -3.87
C LEU A 140 -9.90 -14.51 -3.44
N GLY A 141 -11.08 -15.00 -3.77
CA GLY A 141 -11.48 -16.35 -3.41
C GLY A 141 -12.94 -16.64 -3.67
N LYS A 142 -13.28 -17.93 -3.58
CA LYS A 142 -14.60 -18.44 -3.92
C LYS A 142 -15.71 -17.66 -3.21
N GLY A 143 -16.71 -17.24 -3.98
CA GLY A 143 -17.90 -16.57 -3.45
C GLY A 143 -17.73 -15.06 -3.20
N ARG A 144 -16.56 -14.48 -3.50
CA ARG A 144 -16.39 -13.02 -3.54
C ARG A 144 -16.81 -12.46 -4.89
N THR A 145 -17.31 -11.23 -4.89
CA THR A 145 -17.51 -10.44 -6.12
C THR A 145 -16.32 -9.52 -6.33
N ILE A 146 -15.86 -9.41 -7.58
CA ILE A 146 -14.88 -8.40 -8.01
C ILE A 146 -15.63 -7.28 -8.73
N ILE A 147 -15.51 -6.05 -8.22
CA ILE A 147 -16.01 -4.85 -8.90
C ILE A 147 -14.78 -4.08 -9.37
N ALA A 148 -14.55 -3.99 -10.67
CA ALA A 148 -13.36 -3.34 -11.22
C ALA A 148 -13.72 -2.07 -12.01
N LEU A 149 -13.01 -0.98 -11.74
CA LEU A 149 -13.00 0.24 -12.57
C LEU A 149 -11.65 0.31 -13.27
N LEU A 150 -11.65 0.30 -14.60
CA LEU A 150 -10.45 0.31 -15.42
C LEU A 150 -10.32 1.62 -16.18
N ASP A 151 -9.10 2.11 -16.34
CA ASP A 151 -8.79 3.30 -17.13
C ASP A 151 -9.47 3.29 -18.52
N PRO A 152 -10.06 4.42 -18.96
CA PRO A 152 -10.85 4.50 -20.18
C PRO A 152 -10.02 4.47 -21.47
N GLU A 153 -8.71 4.71 -21.43
CA GLU A 153 -7.86 4.83 -22.61
C GLU A 153 -6.89 3.66 -22.74
N GLN A 154 -5.97 3.51 -21.79
CA GLN A 154 -4.87 2.54 -21.85
C GLN A 154 -4.93 1.57 -20.68
N GLY A 155 -4.53 0.32 -20.88
CA GLY A 155 -4.37 -0.64 -19.78
C GLY A 155 -5.18 -1.90 -19.91
N LEU A 156 -5.61 -2.45 -18.77
CA LEU A 156 -6.30 -3.73 -18.76
C LEU A 156 -7.64 -3.66 -19.51
N ASP A 157 -7.92 -4.76 -20.20
CA ASP A 157 -9.19 -5.07 -20.81
C ASP A 157 -10.09 -5.80 -19.80
N ARG A 158 -11.41 -5.70 -20.03
CA ARG A 158 -12.42 -6.43 -19.24
C ARG A 158 -12.11 -7.93 -19.13
N LYS A 159 -11.59 -8.53 -20.21
CA LYS A 159 -11.26 -9.96 -20.27
C LYS A 159 -10.24 -10.39 -19.21
N GLN A 160 -9.28 -9.55 -18.85
CA GLN A 160 -8.21 -9.89 -17.90
C GLN A 160 -8.76 -9.99 -16.47
N ILE A 161 -9.62 -9.05 -16.05
CA ILE A 161 -10.30 -9.11 -14.75
C ILE A 161 -11.25 -10.31 -14.69
N THR A 162 -12.02 -10.57 -15.75
CA THR A 162 -12.94 -11.73 -15.75
C THR A 162 -12.19 -13.07 -15.71
N ALA A 163 -11.01 -13.16 -16.33
CA ALA A 163 -10.17 -14.36 -16.26
C ALA A 163 -9.63 -14.57 -14.83
N LEU A 164 -9.15 -13.50 -14.18
CA LEU A 164 -8.74 -13.53 -12.78
C LEU A 164 -9.89 -13.99 -11.88
N ALA A 165 -11.07 -13.37 -12.01
CA ALA A 165 -12.26 -13.74 -11.25
C ALA A 165 -12.63 -15.21 -11.44
N SER A 166 -12.62 -15.71 -12.68
CA SER A 166 -12.90 -17.11 -12.97
C SER A 166 -11.88 -18.07 -12.34
N ALA A 167 -10.60 -17.69 -12.26
CA ALA A 167 -9.56 -18.49 -11.61
C ALA A 167 -9.85 -18.72 -10.12
N TYR A 168 -10.42 -17.71 -9.48
CA TYR A 168 -10.72 -17.68 -8.06
C TYR A 168 -12.16 -18.03 -7.71
N GLN A 169 -13.00 -18.40 -8.69
CA GLN A 169 -14.43 -18.68 -8.52
C GLN A 169 -15.18 -17.47 -7.94
N CYS A 170 -14.81 -16.28 -8.41
CA CYS A 170 -15.47 -15.01 -8.13
C CYS A 170 -16.47 -14.66 -9.25
N GLU A 171 -17.45 -13.83 -8.91
CA GLU A 171 -18.19 -13.05 -9.92
C GLU A 171 -17.42 -11.78 -10.26
N ALA A 172 -17.62 -11.22 -11.46
CA ALA A 172 -16.96 -9.98 -11.87
C ALA A 172 -17.93 -9.01 -12.52
N GLN A 173 -17.87 -7.76 -12.08
CA GLN A 173 -18.48 -6.60 -12.73
C GLN A 173 -17.36 -5.66 -13.12
N VAL A 174 -17.25 -5.32 -14.41
CA VAL A 174 -16.12 -4.53 -14.93
C VAL A 174 -16.63 -3.29 -15.65
N TYR A 175 -16.27 -2.14 -15.09
CA TYR A 175 -16.59 -0.81 -15.56
C TYR A 175 -15.37 -0.24 -16.29
N LYS A 176 -15.54 0.01 -17.59
CA LYS A 176 -14.53 0.62 -18.47
C LYS A 176 -15.27 1.33 -19.59
N ARG A 177 -14.94 2.58 -19.90
CA ARG A 177 -15.51 3.28 -21.06
C ARG A 177 -15.25 2.47 -22.35
N THR A 178 -16.29 2.30 -23.16
CA THR A 178 -16.21 1.64 -24.48
C THR A 178 -17.07 2.41 -25.48
N GLY A 179 -16.54 2.65 -26.69
CA GLY A 179 -17.26 3.40 -27.72
C GLY A 179 -17.59 4.83 -27.27
N ASP A 180 -18.82 5.26 -27.51
CA ASP A 180 -19.29 6.63 -27.27
C ASP A 180 -19.87 6.86 -25.87
N ALA A 181 -19.75 5.89 -24.95
CA ALA A 181 -20.24 6.03 -23.58
C ALA A 181 -19.57 7.21 -22.85
N LEU A 182 -20.35 7.96 -22.06
CA LEU A 182 -19.83 9.07 -21.29
C LEU A 182 -19.07 8.54 -20.05
N LEU A 183 -17.99 9.24 -19.68
CA LEU A 183 -17.23 8.89 -18.46
C LEU A 183 -18.12 8.96 -17.21
N GLU A 184 -19.02 9.93 -17.16
CA GLU A 184 -19.96 10.13 -16.05
C GLU A 184 -20.93 8.95 -15.88
N GLU A 185 -21.45 8.39 -16.99
CA GLU A 185 -22.32 7.21 -16.95
C GLU A 185 -21.59 6.00 -16.35
N VAL A 186 -20.35 5.74 -16.82
CA VAL A 186 -19.53 4.64 -16.29
C VAL A 186 -19.21 4.85 -14.80
N ALA A 187 -18.95 6.11 -14.41
CA ALA A 187 -18.70 6.47 -13.02
C ALA A 187 -19.93 6.25 -12.13
N GLU A 188 -21.12 6.63 -12.60
CA GLU A 188 -22.39 6.40 -11.90
C GLU A 188 -22.67 4.91 -11.72
N GLU A 189 -22.52 4.11 -12.78
CA GLU A 189 -22.71 2.66 -12.72
C GLU A 189 -21.74 1.99 -11.74
N PHE A 190 -20.46 2.38 -11.76
CA PHE A 190 -19.46 1.87 -10.82
C PHE A 190 -19.82 2.19 -9.36
N VAL A 191 -20.16 3.45 -9.06
CA VAL A 191 -20.54 3.87 -7.70
C VAL A 191 -21.83 3.18 -7.26
N ALA A 192 -22.79 2.98 -8.17
CA ALA A 192 -24.00 2.22 -7.90
C ALA A 192 -23.70 0.76 -7.56
N ALA A 193 -22.81 0.11 -8.30
CA ALA A 193 -22.39 -1.27 -8.03
C ALA A 193 -21.71 -1.44 -6.66
N LEU A 194 -20.82 -0.49 -6.31
CA LEU A 194 -20.21 -0.43 -4.98
C LEU A 194 -21.27 -0.28 -3.88
N THR A 195 -22.20 0.66 -4.07
CA THR A 195 -23.31 0.92 -3.15
C THR A 195 -24.15 -0.34 -2.93
N ASP A 196 -24.47 -1.06 -4.01
CA ASP A 196 -25.26 -2.28 -3.96
C ASP A 196 -24.52 -3.43 -3.26
N ALA A 197 -23.22 -3.57 -3.47
CA ALA A 197 -22.40 -4.55 -2.76
C ALA A 197 -22.40 -4.30 -1.24
N VAL A 198 -22.24 -3.04 -0.83
CA VAL A 198 -22.31 -2.63 0.59
C VAL A 198 -23.69 -2.91 1.17
N LYS A 199 -24.77 -2.54 0.45
CA LYS A 199 -26.16 -2.80 0.87
C LYS A 199 -26.44 -4.28 1.08
N LYS A 200 -25.93 -5.14 0.19
CA LYS A 200 -26.11 -6.60 0.27
C LYS A 200 -25.22 -7.28 1.32
N ASN A 201 -24.25 -6.56 1.89
CA ASN A 201 -23.20 -7.12 2.75
C ASN A 201 -22.47 -8.30 2.09
N GLN A 202 -22.30 -8.25 0.77
CA GLN A 202 -21.65 -9.32 0.04
C GLN A 202 -20.12 -9.18 0.19
N PRO A 203 -19.38 -10.29 0.43
CA PRO A 203 -17.93 -10.29 0.33
C PRO A 203 -17.47 -9.76 -1.03
N THR A 204 -16.87 -8.57 -1.05
CA THR A 204 -16.59 -7.85 -2.30
C THR A 204 -15.19 -7.27 -2.29
N THR A 205 -14.50 -7.40 -3.42
CA THR A 205 -13.20 -6.77 -3.67
C THR A 205 -13.36 -5.78 -4.80
N VAL A 206 -13.17 -4.51 -4.48
CA VAL A 206 -13.22 -3.40 -5.42
C VAL A 206 -11.81 -3.11 -5.88
N VAL A 207 -11.61 -2.99 -7.19
CA VAL A 207 -10.29 -2.75 -7.78
C VAL A 207 -10.40 -1.55 -8.72
N VAL A 208 -9.66 -0.48 -8.44
CA VAL A 208 -9.56 0.70 -9.29
C VAL A 208 -8.17 0.75 -9.89
N LEU A 209 -8.09 0.75 -11.22
CA LEU A 209 -6.84 0.78 -11.97
C LEU A 209 -6.86 1.95 -12.95
N GLY A 210 -5.93 2.90 -12.82
CA GLY A 210 -5.85 4.02 -13.76
C GLY A 210 -5.05 5.21 -13.23
N HIS A 211 -5.48 6.41 -13.63
CA HIS A 211 -4.90 7.66 -13.16
C HIS A 211 -5.62 8.16 -11.91
N GLY A 212 -4.83 8.68 -10.97
CA GLY A 212 -5.28 9.10 -9.66
C GLY A 212 -4.67 10.43 -9.25
N LEU A 213 -5.43 11.16 -8.45
CA LEU A 213 -5.01 12.34 -7.72
C LEU A 213 -5.32 12.11 -6.23
N PRO A 214 -4.71 12.87 -5.30
CA PRO A 214 -5.00 12.73 -3.88
C PRO A 214 -6.50 12.88 -3.53
N GLU A 215 -7.28 13.57 -4.38
CA GLU A 215 -8.69 13.89 -4.12
C GLU A 215 -9.68 13.10 -5.00
N GLU A 216 -9.22 12.46 -6.07
CA GLU A 216 -10.11 11.79 -7.03
C GLU A 216 -9.45 10.65 -7.81
N ILE A 217 -10.29 9.69 -8.21
CA ILE A 217 -9.98 8.76 -9.31
C ILE A 217 -10.09 9.59 -10.60
N GLN A 218 -8.95 10.10 -11.06
CA GLN A 218 -8.85 11.11 -12.11
C GLN A 218 -9.48 10.65 -13.42
N SER A 219 -9.29 9.38 -13.78
CA SER A 219 -9.80 8.81 -15.04
C SER A 219 -11.32 8.93 -15.22
N TYR A 220 -12.07 9.12 -14.14
CA TYR A 220 -13.55 9.18 -14.15
C TYR A 220 -14.14 10.32 -13.31
N HIS A 221 -13.30 11.25 -12.81
CA HIS A 221 -13.71 12.35 -11.92
C HIS A 221 -14.55 11.88 -10.72
N ILE A 222 -14.12 10.78 -10.08
CA ILE A 222 -14.78 10.24 -8.89
C ILE A 222 -14.01 10.68 -7.65
N SER A 223 -14.53 11.68 -6.94
CA SER A 223 -13.91 12.16 -5.70
C SER A 223 -14.03 11.16 -4.55
N TYR A 224 -13.08 11.20 -3.61
CA TYR A 224 -13.17 10.34 -2.41
C TYR A 224 -14.41 10.64 -1.57
N GLN A 225 -14.89 11.90 -1.55
CA GLN A 225 -16.10 12.29 -0.82
C GLN A 225 -17.33 11.61 -1.42
N ARG A 226 -17.39 11.51 -2.76
CA ARG A 226 -18.49 10.83 -3.46
C ARG A 226 -18.53 9.34 -3.08
N VAL A 227 -17.37 8.67 -3.06
CA VAL A 227 -17.26 7.27 -2.64
C VAL A 227 -17.65 7.12 -1.16
N ALA A 228 -17.11 7.96 -0.28
CA ALA A 228 -17.41 7.93 1.15
C ALA A 228 -18.90 8.09 1.44
N ALA A 229 -19.55 9.09 0.83
CA ALA A 229 -20.97 9.34 0.98
C ALA A 229 -21.81 8.14 0.52
N ALA A 230 -21.50 7.57 -0.65
CA ALA A 230 -22.19 6.42 -1.19
C ALA A 230 -22.06 5.17 -0.29
N VAL A 231 -20.84 4.85 0.16
CA VAL A 231 -20.57 3.70 1.03
C VAL A 231 -21.26 3.85 2.39
N VAL A 232 -21.16 5.02 3.03
CA VAL A 232 -21.80 5.25 4.34
C VAL A 232 -23.32 5.21 4.21
N ALA A 233 -23.90 5.87 3.21
CA ALA A 233 -25.35 5.83 2.98
C ALA A 233 -25.85 4.40 2.72
N ALA A 234 -25.12 3.61 1.93
CA ALA A 234 -25.43 2.20 1.68
C ALA A 234 -25.41 1.37 2.96
N ALA A 235 -24.38 1.53 3.79
CA ALA A 235 -24.24 0.79 5.05
C ALA A 235 -25.35 1.15 6.04
N ARG A 236 -25.75 2.42 6.09
CA ARG A 236 -26.89 2.88 6.90
C ARG A 236 -28.21 2.27 6.42
N ALA A 237 -28.46 2.35 5.12
CA ALA A 237 -29.68 1.78 4.53
C ALA A 237 -29.82 0.27 4.81
N ARG A 238 -28.70 -0.47 4.77
CA ARG A 238 -28.66 -1.89 5.14
C ARG A 238 -28.98 -2.13 6.62
N SER A 239 -28.39 -1.33 7.50
CA SER A 239 -28.45 -1.58 8.94
C SER A 239 -29.79 -1.16 9.56
N GLY A 240 -30.67 -0.52 8.78
CA GLY A 240 -31.93 0.06 9.25
C GLY A 240 -31.72 1.46 9.83
N VAL A 241 -32.78 2.28 9.79
CA VAL A 241 -32.75 3.70 10.18
C VAL A 241 -32.25 3.91 11.62
N ASP A 242 -32.50 2.93 12.50
CA ASP A 242 -32.15 3.00 13.92
C ASP A 242 -30.75 2.46 14.25
N SER A 243 -30.04 1.87 13.29
CA SER A 243 -28.68 1.38 13.55
C SER A 243 -27.66 2.52 13.54
N THR A 244 -27.02 2.70 14.69
CA THR A 244 -25.91 3.63 14.89
C THR A 244 -24.54 2.99 14.58
N LYS A 245 -24.50 1.72 14.16
CA LYS A 245 -23.26 0.97 13.92
C LYS A 245 -23.19 0.48 12.48
N LEU A 246 -22.13 0.86 11.77
CA LEU A 246 -21.88 0.52 10.37
C LEU A 246 -20.68 -0.41 10.27
N ASP A 247 -20.88 -1.56 9.65
CA ASP A 247 -19.85 -2.59 9.49
C ASP A 247 -19.47 -2.76 8.01
N LEU A 248 -18.20 -2.60 7.69
CA LEU A 248 -17.68 -2.67 6.32
C LEU A 248 -16.62 -3.77 6.15
N GLU A 249 -16.52 -4.71 7.11
CA GLU A 249 -15.46 -5.75 7.11
C GLU A 249 -15.45 -6.64 5.87
N ASN A 250 -16.59 -6.82 5.21
CA ASN A 250 -16.73 -7.68 4.02
C ASN A 250 -16.20 -7.02 2.74
N ILE A 251 -15.83 -5.75 2.80
CA ILE A 251 -15.36 -4.97 1.65
C ILE A 251 -13.84 -4.84 1.70
N VAL A 252 -13.20 -5.14 0.57
CA VAL A 252 -11.79 -4.84 0.31
C VAL A 252 -11.74 -3.82 -0.81
N LEU A 253 -11.04 -2.70 -0.62
CA LEU A 253 -10.83 -1.68 -1.63
C LEU A 253 -9.36 -1.67 -2.07
N ILE A 254 -9.10 -1.79 -3.36
CA ILE A 254 -7.75 -1.74 -3.93
C ILE A 254 -7.72 -0.58 -4.91
N PHE A 255 -6.85 0.39 -4.66
CA PHE A 255 -6.61 1.53 -5.53
C PHE A 255 -5.19 1.42 -6.05
N ASP A 256 -5.05 1.16 -7.34
CA ASP A 256 -3.76 1.14 -8.01
C ASP A 256 -3.71 2.24 -9.06
N ASP A 257 -3.45 3.43 -8.54
CA ASP A 257 -3.29 4.67 -9.27
C ASP A 257 -2.26 5.56 -8.56
N CYS A 258 -1.88 6.65 -9.23
CA CYS A 258 -1.03 7.69 -8.64
C CYS A 258 -1.70 8.27 -7.39
N TYR A 259 -0.91 8.49 -6.32
CA TYR A 259 -1.39 9.04 -5.05
C TYR A 259 -2.48 8.20 -4.34
N SER A 260 -2.62 6.91 -4.68
CA SER A 260 -3.61 6.01 -4.07
C SER A 260 -3.58 6.02 -2.54
N THR A 261 -2.41 6.13 -1.91
CA THR A 261 -2.34 6.20 -0.43
C THR A 261 -2.99 7.48 0.11
N ASP A 262 -2.75 8.64 -0.52
CA ASP A 262 -3.36 9.91 -0.12
C ASP A 262 -4.88 9.88 -0.34
N PHE A 263 -5.32 9.34 -1.47
CA PHE A 263 -6.73 9.11 -1.76
C PHE A 263 -7.39 8.23 -0.69
N VAL A 264 -6.77 7.11 -0.30
CA VAL A 264 -7.31 6.19 0.71
C VAL A 264 -7.39 6.85 2.09
N ILE A 265 -6.39 7.64 2.50
CA ILE A 265 -6.43 8.40 3.75
C ILE A 265 -7.61 9.37 3.75
N ASN A 266 -7.76 10.13 2.66
CA ASN A 266 -8.85 11.08 2.51
C ASN A 266 -10.22 10.40 2.49
N LEU A 267 -10.35 9.29 1.77
CA LEU A 267 -11.54 8.45 1.74
C LEU A 267 -11.93 8.01 3.14
N ALA A 268 -10.98 7.49 3.91
CA ALA A 268 -11.23 6.94 5.22
C ALA A 268 -11.65 8.03 6.23
N HIS A 269 -10.97 9.18 6.22
CA HIS A 269 -11.39 10.35 7.01
C HIS A 269 -12.79 10.84 6.61
N SER A 270 -13.09 10.86 5.32
CA SER A 270 -14.40 11.26 4.82
C SER A 270 -15.50 10.30 5.26
N MET A 271 -15.25 8.98 5.21
CA MET A 271 -16.20 7.97 5.68
C MET A 271 -16.51 8.14 7.18
N GLU A 272 -15.48 8.36 8.00
CA GLU A 272 -15.67 8.63 9.43
C GLU A 272 -16.47 9.91 9.67
N SER A 273 -16.13 11.00 8.97
CA SER A 273 -16.80 12.30 9.09
C SER A 273 -18.27 12.23 8.67
N VAL A 274 -18.56 11.61 7.52
CA VAL A 274 -19.91 11.41 7.01
C VAL A 274 -20.73 10.55 7.97
N SER A 275 -20.14 9.47 8.51
CA SER A 275 -20.79 8.59 9.49
C SER A 275 -21.14 9.33 10.79
N LYS A 276 -20.20 10.12 11.33
CA LYS A 276 -20.42 10.93 12.54
C LYS A 276 -21.52 11.98 12.33
N THR A 277 -21.45 12.73 11.23
CA THR A 277 -22.47 13.74 10.85
C THR A 277 -23.85 13.12 10.67
N SER A 278 -23.86 11.86 10.24
CA SER A 278 -25.04 11.03 10.04
C SER A 278 -25.65 10.47 11.33
N GLY A 279 -25.01 10.62 12.50
CA GLY A 279 -25.45 10.00 13.76
C GLY A 279 -25.13 8.50 13.86
N SER A 280 -24.20 8.02 13.03
CA SER A 280 -23.71 6.64 13.05
C SER A 280 -22.22 6.60 13.38
N SER A 281 -21.71 5.40 13.64
CA SER A 281 -20.30 5.11 13.88
C SER A 281 -19.91 3.90 13.07
N ILE A 282 -18.74 3.93 12.45
CA ILE A 282 -18.20 2.77 11.75
C ILE A 282 -17.53 1.87 12.81
N VAL A 283 -17.97 0.63 12.93
CA VAL A 283 -17.40 -0.34 13.88
C VAL A 283 -16.20 -1.09 13.30
N SER A 284 -16.22 -1.31 11.99
CA SER A 284 -15.16 -1.92 11.20
C SER A 284 -15.07 -1.25 9.84
N MET A 285 -13.86 -0.82 9.47
CA MET A 285 -13.56 -0.25 8.15
C MET A 285 -13.36 -1.37 7.12
N PRO A 286 -13.49 -1.07 5.81
CA PRO A 286 -12.97 -1.97 4.80
C PRO A 286 -11.46 -2.14 4.97
N VAL A 287 -10.93 -3.28 4.54
CA VAL A 287 -9.50 -3.38 4.23
C VAL A 287 -9.25 -2.52 2.99
N MET A 288 -8.24 -1.66 3.03
CA MET A 288 -7.88 -0.82 1.88
C MET A 288 -6.41 -1.06 1.51
N ILE A 289 -6.12 -1.12 0.22
CA ILE A 289 -4.79 -1.36 -0.33
C ILE A 289 -4.52 -0.28 -1.37
N ALA A 290 -3.45 0.48 -1.18
CA ALA A 290 -2.96 1.47 -2.13
C ALA A 290 -1.72 0.92 -2.84
N GLY A 291 -1.72 0.95 -4.17
CA GLY A 291 -0.63 0.46 -5.01
C GLY A 291 0.57 1.40 -5.06
N ALA A 292 0.34 2.70 -4.84
CA ALA A 292 1.36 3.74 -4.77
C ALA A 292 1.33 4.46 -3.42
N ASN A 293 2.51 4.88 -3.02
CA ASN A 293 2.77 5.42 -1.70
C ASN A 293 2.32 6.89 -1.49
N ARG A 294 2.36 7.39 -0.24
CA ARG A 294 2.02 8.82 0.04
C ARG A 294 2.90 9.76 -0.77
N ASN A 295 2.28 10.73 -1.42
CA ASN A 295 2.90 11.72 -2.29
C ASN A 295 3.72 11.10 -3.44
N GLN A 296 3.38 9.89 -3.88
CA GLN A 296 4.08 9.21 -4.96
C GLN A 296 3.18 8.95 -6.17
N LEU A 297 3.81 8.97 -7.35
CA LEU A 297 3.20 8.54 -8.58
C LEU A 297 3.28 7.02 -8.70
N GLY A 298 2.24 6.41 -9.28
CA GLY A 298 2.29 5.03 -9.73
C GLY A 298 3.20 4.93 -10.95
N HIS A 299 4.19 4.06 -10.88
CA HIS A 299 5.04 3.70 -12.02
C HIS A 299 4.43 2.50 -12.73
N ALA A 300 4.43 2.59 -14.06
CA ALA A 300 3.94 1.56 -14.96
C ALA A 300 4.97 1.37 -16.07
N ASP A 301 5.09 0.15 -16.57
CA ASP A 301 5.85 -0.09 -17.79
C ASP A 301 5.00 0.43 -18.97
N VAL A 302 5.49 1.50 -19.60
CA VAL A 302 4.75 2.18 -20.66
C VAL A 302 4.89 1.39 -21.96
N GLY A 303 3.91 0.51 -22.21
CA GLY A 303 3.70 -0.20 -23.48
C GLY A 303 2.29 0.04 -24.03
N THR A 304 1.74 -0.88 -24.84
CA THR A 304 0.36 -0.80 -25.35
C THR A 304 -0.71 -0.99 -24.26
N LYS A 305 -0.32 -1.45 -23.07
CA LYS A 305 -1.20 -1.66 -21.91
C LYS A 305 -0.60 -1.02 -20.66
N PHE A 306 -1.18 0.08 -20.22
CA PHE A 306 -0.92 0.70 -18.94
C PHE A 306 -1.35 -0.22 -17.77
N VAL A 307 -0.37 -0.82 -17.09
CA VAL A 307 -0.58 -1.51 -15.82
C VAL A 307 0.53 -1.07 -14.87
N THR A 308 0.12 -0.47 -13.78
CA THR A 308 0.97 -0.11 -12.63
C THR A 308 1.68 -1.34 -12.08
N HIS A 309 2.92 -1.15 -11.60
CA HIS A 309 3.78 -2.24 -11.13
C HIS A 309 3.13 -3.07 -10.01
N PHE A 310 2.28 -2.46 -9.17
CA PHE A 310 1.57 -3.17 -8.11
C PHE A 310 0.61 -4.25 -8.65
N TRP A 311 -0.32 -3.87 -9.52
CA TRP A 311 -1.29 -4.83 -10.05
C TRP A 311 -0.66 -5.84 -11.01
N ASP A 312 0.36 -5.43 -11.77
CA ASP A 312 1.14 -6.38 -12.58
C ASP A 312 1.79 -7.45 -11.69
N SER A 313 2.39 -7.05 -10.57
CA SER A 313 2.95 -7.96 -9.58
C SER A 313 1.90 -8.88 -8.96
N ALA A 314 0.69 -8.36 -8.66
CA ALA A 314 -0.41 -9.16 -8.15
C ALA A 314 -0.87 -10.22 -9.17
N ILE A 315 -1.00 -9.85 -10.46
CA ILE A 315 -1.33 -10.79 -11.53
C ILE A 315 -0.22 -11.84 -11.64
N GLU A 316 1.05 -11.44 -11.74
CA GLU A 316 2.19 -12.34 -11.86
C GLU A 316 2.24 -13.38 -10.73
N LEU A 317 2.14 -12.92 -9.48
CA LEU A 317 2.29 -13.77 -8.31
C LEU A 317 1.08 -14.65 -8.04
N PHE A 318 -0.12 -14.17 -8.32
CA PHE A 318 -1.35 -14.86 -7.93
C PHE A 318 -2.06 -15.55 -9.08
N PHE A 319 -1.86 -15.17 -10.33
CA PHE A 319 -2.58 -15.77 -11.46
C PHE A 319 -1.64 -16.55 -12.39
N ILE A 320 -0.45 -16.00 -12.64
CA ILE A 320 0.50 -16.51 -13.63
C ILE A 320 1.33 -17.64 -13.02
N ARG A 321 2.09 -17.34 -11.95
CA ARG A 321 2.96 -18.31 -11.29
C ARG A 321 2.16 -19.48 -10.73
N LYS A 322 2.64 -20.69 -11.00
CA LYS A 322 2.06 -21.94 -10.51
C LYS A 322 2.83 -22.46 -9.30
N PRO A 323 2.15 -23.10 -8.32
CA PRO A 323 0.70 -23.28 -8.26
C PRO A 323 -0.04 -21.96 -7.90
N VAL A 324 -1.19 -21.75 -8.56
CA VAL A 324 -2.12 -20.65 -8.20
C VAL A 324 -2.72 -20.97 -6.83
N PRO A 325 -2.70 -20.03 -5.87
CA PRO A 325 -3.34 -20.25 -4.59
C PRO A 325 -4.86 -20.37 -4.77
N ARG A 326 -5.53 -21.16 -3.92
CA ARG A 326 -7.00 -21.30 -3.98
C ARG A 326 -7.72 -20.04 -3.51
N THR A 327 -7.05 -19.25 -2.69
CA THR A 327 -7.54 -18.03 -2.05
C THR A 327 -6.33 -17.15 -1.82
N VAL A 328 -6.48 -15.85 -2.09
CA VAL A 328 -5.48 -14.82 -1.80
C VAL A 328 -5.99 -14.00 -0.63
N THR A 329 -5.18 -13.85 0.40
CA THR A 329 -5.50 -13.04 1.57
C THR A 329 -4.60 -11.81 1.66
N VAL A 330 -4.87 -10.93 2.62
CA VAL A 330 -3.97 -9.81 2.96
C VAL A 330 -2.56 -10.32 3.27
N ARG A 331 -2.42 -11.49 3.92
CA ARG A 331 -1.11 -12.13 4.13
C ARG A 331 -0.34 -12.29 2.83
N ASP A 332 -0.98 -12.83 1.81
CA ASP A 332 -0.34 -13.11 0.54
C ASP A 332 0.17 -11.82 -0.12
N PHE A 333 -0.58 -10.73 -0.02
CA PHE A 333 -0.12 -9.43 -0.50
C PHE A 333 1.07 -8.91 0.33
N LEU A 334 0.98 -8.93 1.67
CA LEU A 334 2.04 -8.47 2.57
C LEU A 334 3.36 -9.27 2.45
N GLU A 335 3.27 -10.57 2.14
CA GLU A 335 4.43 -11.45 2.08
C GLU A 335 5.01 -11.59 0.67
N ARG A 336 4.17 -11.49 -0.37
CA ARG A 336 4.56 -11.76 -1.74
C ARG A 336 4.59 -10.49 -2.59
N VAL A 337 3.50 -9.73 -2.65
CA VAL A 337 3.43 -8.51 -3.48
C VAL A 337 4.33 -7.43 -2.91
N ASP A 338 4.17 -7.08 -1.63
CA ASP A 338 5.00 -6.10 -0.93
C ASP A 338 6.50 -6.43 -1.09
N ARG A 339 6.88 -7.70 -0.85
CA ARG A 339 8.27 -8.16 -1.04
C ARG A 339 8.74 -8.07 -2.49
N TYR A 340 7.89 -8.41 -3.45
CA TYR A 340 8.25 -8.31 -4.86
C TYR A 340 8.44 -6.85 -5.27
N MET A 341 7.58 -5.97 -4.76
CA MET A 341 7.61 -4.54 -5.00
C MET A 341 8.86 -3.86 -4.40
N LEU A 342 9.45 -4.42 -3.34
CA LEU A 342 10.72 -3.93 -2.79
C LEU A 342 11.85 -3.88 -3.85
N GLY A 343 11.80 -4.72 -4.89
CA GLY A 343 12.81 -4.73 -5.94
C GLY A 343 12.79 -3.50 -6.85
N PHE A 344 11.68 -2.76 -6.94
CA PHE A 344 11.64 -1.58 -7.80
C PHE A 344 12.49 -0.45 -7.20
N GLY A 345 13.46 0.03 -7.97
CA GLY A 345 14.43 1.03 -7.52
C GLY A 345 15.48 0.51 -6.54
N ARG A 346 15.57 -0.82 -6.30
CA ARG A 346 16.50 -1.39 -5.32
C ARG A 346 17.21 -2.65 -5.83
N THR A 347 18.44 -2.82 -5.39
CA THR A 347 19.24 -4.03 -5.65
C THR A 347 19.18 -4.96 -4.45
N PRO A 348 18.85 -6.25 -4.63
CA PRO A 348 18.84 -7.21 -3.52
C PRO A 348 20.25 -7.42 -2.95
N VAL A 349 20.35 -7.47 -1.62
CA VAL A 349 21.53 -7.92 -0.89
C VAL A 349 21.36 -9.41 -0.62
N ILE A 350 22.26 -10.22 -1.16
CA ILE A 350 22.18 -11.68 -1.14
C ILE A 350 23.22 -12.23 -0.18
N GLN A 351 22.80 -13.08 0.75
CA GLN A 351 23.66 -13.87 1.62
C GLN A 351 23.16 -15.31 1.64
N ASN A 352 24.07 -16.29 1.49
CA ASN A 352 23.75 -17.73 1.47
C ASN A 352 22.61 -18.09 0.49
N ASN A 353 22.66 -17.53 -0.73
CA ASN A 353 21.63 -17.68 -1.78
C ASN A 353 20.22 -17.23 -1.38
N ARG A 354 20.10 -16.34 -0.39
CA ARG A 354 18.84 -15.72 0.01
C ARG A 354 18.95 -14.21 -0.03
N VAL A 355 17.90 -13.54 -0.47
CA VAL A 355 17.77 -12.09 -0.32
C VAL A 355 17.53 -11.81 1.16
N ILE A 356 18.47 -11.13 1.80
CA ILE A 356 18.39 -10.76 3.22
C ILE A 356 18.02 -9.29 3.41
N ASP A 357 18.28 -8.46 2.40
CA ASP A 357 18.03 -7.03 2.45
C ASP A 357 17.97 -6.42 1.04
N TYR A 358 17.72 -5.12 0.93
CA TYR A 358 17.74 -4.35 -0.32
C TYR A 358 18.54 -3.05 -0.16
N ARG A 359 19.36 -2.74 -1.16
CA ARG A 359 20.06 -1.47 -1.26
C ARG A 359 19.38 -0.57 -2.28
N ASP A 360 19.07 0.64 -1.88
CA ASP A 360 18.48 1.67 -2.73
C ASP A 360 19.42 2.04 -3.89
N THR A 361 18.87 2.08 -5.10
CA THR A 361 19.59 2.48 -6.32
C THR A 361 18.89 3.61 -7.06
N ASP A 362 17.56 3.56 -7.17
CA ASP A 362 16.74 4.62 -7.75
C ASP A 362 15.47 4.87 -6.93
N PRO A 363 15.51 5.84 -6.01
CA PRO A 363 14.38 6.21 -5.18
C PRO A 363 13.14 6.73 -5.93
N VAL A 364 13.28 7.13 -7.20
CA VAL A 364 12.12 7.53 -8.00
C VAL A 364 11.25 6.33 -8.30
N LEU A 365 11.83 5.15 -8.53
CA LEU A 365 11.12 3.94 -8.90
C LEU A 365 10.46 3.21 -7.71
N PHE A 366 10.53 3.77 -6.50
CA PHE A 366 9.86 3.16 -5.35
C PHE A 366 8.34 3.24 -5.54
N GLN A 367 7.69 2.11 -5.34
CA GLN A 367 6.24 1.99 -5.46
C GLN A 367 5.59 1.61 -4.14
N ASP A 368 6.25 0.74 -3.37
CA ASP A 368 5.91 0.22 -2.04
C ASP A 368 4.44 0.39 -1.62
N PRO A 369 3.62 -0.65 -1.78
CA PRO A 369 2.20 -0.56 -1.50
C PRO A 369 1.91 -0.31 -0.02
N VAL A 370 0.79 0.35 0.25
CA VAL A 370 0.33 0.66 1.59
C VAL A 370 -0.95 -0.10 1.88
N PHE A 371 -0.99 -0.79 3.02
CA PHE A 371 -2.16 -1.54 3.45
C PHE A 371 -2.78 -0.84 4.66
N PHE A 372 -4.09 -0.73 4.66
CA PHE A 372 -4.88 -0.17 5.75
C PHE A 372 -5.79 -1.28 6.25
N VAL A 373 -5.55 -1.71 7.48
CA VAL A 373 -6.27 -2.83 8.07
C VAL A 373 -7.20 -2.32 9.17
N PRO A 374 -8.44 -2.83 9.26
CA PRO A 374 -9.39 -2.37 10.27
C PRO A 374 -8.92 -2.74 11.68
N LEU A 375 -9.05 -1.80 12.61
CA LEU A 375 -8.75 -2.00 14.01
C LEU A 375 -10.04 -2.40 14.74
N ASN A 376 -10.06 -3.57 15.38
CA ASN A 376 -11.14 -3.95 16.29
C ASN A 376 -11.03 -3.17 17.62
N GLU A 377 -11.96 -3.39 18.55
CA GLU A 377 -11.95 -2.68 19.84
C GLU A 377 -10.70 -2.95 20.68
N MET A 378 -10.19 -4.19 20.66
CA MET A 378 -8.97 -4.58 21.36
C MET A 378 -7.76 -3.85 20.79
N HIS A 379 -7.59 -3.86 19.46
CA HIS A 379 -6.51 -3.15 18.76
C HIS A 379 -6.55 -1.65 19.07
N ARG A 380 -7.73 -1.03 19.01
CA ARG A 380 -7.89 0.40 19.34
C ARG A 380 -7.52 0.69 20.79
N LYS A 381 -7.91 -0.19 21.72
CA LYS A 381 -7.57 -0.05 23.13
C LYS A 381 -6.06 -0.17 23.35
N GLU A 382 -5.43 -1.18 22.77
CA GLU A 382 -3.99 -1.41 22.87
C GLU A 382 -3.18 -0.25 22.29
N LEU A 383 -3.51 0.22 21.08
CA LEU A 383 -2.84 1.39 20.50
C LEU A 383 -3.01 2.64 21.39
N ARG A 384 -4.20 2.87 21.93
CA ARG A 384 -4.43 3.98 22.88
C ARG A 384 -3.62 3.81 24.16
N GLU A 385 -3.46 2.59 24.68
CA GLU A 385 -2.65 2.32 25.86
C GLU A 385 -1.17 2.57 25.58
N ILE A 386 -0.65 2.10 24.44
CA ILE A 386 0.73 2.39 23.99
C ILE A 386 0.94 3.89 23.90
N LEU A 387 0.02 4.61 23.24
CA LEU A 387 0.13 6.06 23.08
C LEU A 387 -0.03 6.80 24.43
N ARG A 388 -0.98 6.43 25.29
CA ARG A 388 -1.18 7.07 26.61
C ARG A 388 0.02 6.85 27.53
N LYS A 389 0.48 5.60 27.64
CA LYS A 389 1.60 5.20 28.50
C LYS A 389 2.86 5.99 28.18
N ASN A 390 3.12 6.24 26.90
CA ASN A 390 4.38 6.81 26.44
C ASN A 390 4.29 8.31 26.10
N LEU A 391 3.16 8.84 25.65
CA LEU A 391 3.02 10.24 25.20
C LEU A 391 2.40 11.17 26.25
N GLY A 392 1.85 10.65 27.36
CA GLY A 392 1.49 11.46 28.52
C GLY A 392 0.18 11.08 29.20
N ASN A 393 0.26 10.95 30.54
CA ASN A 393 -0.84 10.83 31.50
C ASN A 393 -1.44 12.19 31.91
N ASP A 394 -1.38 13.22 31.06
CA ASP A 394 -1.97 14.53 31.38
C ASP A 394 -3.36 14.63 30.72
N PRO A 395 -4.46 14.38 31.47
CA PRO A 395 -5.81 14.25 30.93
C PRO A 395 -6.36 15.53 30.29
N GLU A 396 -5.71 16.69 30.48
CA GLU A 396 -6.09 17.95 29.84
C GLU A 396 -5.32 18.26 28.55
N SER A 397 -4.22 17.54 28.25
CA SER A 397 -3.30 17.91 27.16
C SER A 397 -3.48 17.12 25.87
N VAL A 398 -4.22 16.01 25.91
CA VAL A 398 -4.46 15.18 24.74
C VAL A 398 -5.92 15.30 24.35
N ASP A 399 -6.21 16.04 23.28
CA ASP A 399 -7.55 16.05 22.69
C ASP A 399 -7.91 14.58 22.40
N GLU A 400 -9.04 14.09 22.91
CA GLU A 400 -9.49 12.73 22.59
C GLU A 400 -9.65 12.51 21.08
N ARG A 401 -9.75 13.60 20.30
CA ARG A 401 -9.69 13.62 18.83
C ARG A 401 -8.29 13.38 18.27
N GLU A 402 -7.23 13.75 18.98
CA GLU A 402 -5.84 13.40 18.64
C GLU A 402 -5.50 11.97 19.07
N MET A 403 -6.12 11.44 20.13
CA MET A 403 -5.98 10.04 20.58
C MET A 403 -6.91 9.04 19.87
N SER A 404 -7.83 9.52 19.04
CA SER A 404 -8.65 8.62 18.23
C SER A 404 -7.74 8.04 17.15
N ALA A 405 -7.16 6.87 17.45
CA ALA A 405 -6.59 6.03 16.42
C ALA A 405 -7.62 5.95 15.29
N PRO A 406 -7.22 6.24 14.03
CA PRO A 406 -8.10 6.00 12.90
C PRO A 406 -8.60 4.56 12.99
N LEU A 407 -9.81 4.28 12.49
CA LEU A 407 -10.35 2.90 12.49
C LEU A 407 -9.49 1.91 11.68
N PHE A 408 -8.38 2.37 11.11
CA PHE A 408 -7.40 1.65 10.36
C PHE A 408 -6.00 2.11 10.76
N LEU A 409 -5.00 1.23 10.67
CA LEU A 409 -3.59 1.62 10.72
C LEU A 409 -2.97 1.43 9.33
N ASP A 410 -2.27 2.46 8.87
CA ASP A 410 -1.39 2.40 7.70
C ASP A 410 -0.19 1.51 8.06
N ILE A 411 -0.07 0.35 7.40
CA ILE A 411 0.99 -0.64 7.61
C ILE A 411 1.94 -0.76 6.39
N GLY A 412 2.18 0.35 5.66
CA GLY A 412 3.06 0.41 4.48
C GLY A 412 4.46 1.01 4.70
N LEU A 413 5.37 0.75 3.75
CA LEU A 413 6.66 1.43 3.61
C LEU A 413 6.44 2.84 3.04
N ILE A 414 7.35 3.82 3.23
CA ILE A 414 7.60 5.10 2.56
C ILE A 414 9.12 5.25 2.62
N ARG A 415 9.73 5.93 1.66
CA ARG A 415 11.04 6.56 1.85
C ARG A 415 10.97 7.92 1.21
N SER A 416 11.48 8.94 1.90
CA SER A 416 11.47 10.31 1.41
C SER A 416 12.49 10.49 0.29
N ASN A 417 12.06 11.07 -0.84
CA ASN A 417 12.96 11.56 -1.87
C ASN A 417 13.59 12.90 -1.46
N MET A 418 14.90 12.88 -1.19
CA MET A 418 15.75 14.05 -1.46
C MET A 418 15.93 14.14 -2.97
N ASN A 419 15.30 15.14 -3.60
CA ASN A 419 15.86 15.97 -4.68
C ASN A 419 14.75 16.81 -5.33
N ARG A 420 14.44 17.97 -4.71
CA ARG A 420 13.77 19.08 -5.39
C ARG A 420 14.73 20.28 -5.44
N ALA A 421 15.85 20.10 -6.12
CA ALA A 421 16.76 21.19 -6.47
C ALA A 421 17.48 20.86 -7.79
N ARG A 422 16.81 21.14 -8.91
CA ARG A 422 17.36 21.51 -10.23
C ARG A 422 16.31 21.27 -11.30
N ARG A 423 15.43 22.26 -11.48
CA ARG A 423 14.77 22.62 -12.74
C ARG A 423 14.06 23.94 -12.49
N LEU A 424 14.87 25.01 -12.41
CA LEU A 424 14.58 26.41 -12.73
C LEU A 424 15.91 27.17 -12.54
N SER A 425 16.84 26.93 -13.46
CA SER A 425 17.94 27.81 -13.87
C SER A 425 18.49 27.29 -15.18
#